data_AF-A0A4Q4JAC3-F1
#
_entry.id   AF-A0A4Q4JAC3-F1
#
_cell.length_a   1.000
_cell.length_b   1.000
_cell.length_c   1.000
_cell.angle_alpha   90.00
_cell.angle_beta   90.00
_cell.angle_gamma   90.00
#
_symmetry.space_group_name_H-M   'P 1'
#
loop_
_entity.id
_entity.type
_entity.pdbx_description
1 polymer ?
#
loop_
_entity_poly.entity_id
_entity_poly.type
_entity_poly.pdbx_seq_one_letter_code
_entity_poly.pdbx_strand_id
1 'polypeptide(L)'
;MALIGALALLLIVASVTDLRSRIISNRLNLAVAGLAPLWWLACGLPLWPGMAVQLLAGLIVFMAFAVLFALGCMGGGDVKLLGALALWFPWQATLSMLMLMAVLGGIVTIVTVVHHRMTRRLGQPQIPYGIAISFAALWLLGERYINQFA
;
A
#
# COMPACT_ATOMS: atom_id res chain seq x y z
N MET A 1 5.77 17.17 -7.89
CA MET A 1 5.43 17.36 -6.46
C MET A 1 3.94 17.23 -6.16
N ALA A 2 3.04 17.89 -6.90
CA ALA A 2 1.59 17.80 -6.63
C ALA A 2 1.03 16.37 -6.61
N LEU A 3 1.47 15.50 -7.53
CA LEU A 3 1.04 14.08 -7.58
C LEU A 3 1.51 13.26 -6.36
N ILE A 4 2.72 13.49 -5.87
CA ILE A 4 3.23 12.84 -4.64
C ILE A 4 2.42 13.31 -3.43
N GLY A 5 2.12 14.61 -3.35
CA GLY A 5 1.25 15.16 -2.30
C GLY A 5 -0.15 14.56 -2.34
N ALA A 6 -0.72 14.38 -3.54
CA ALA A 6 -2.01 13.71 -3.73
C ALA A 6 -1.96 12.24 -3.29
N LEU A 7 -0.91 11.50 -3.65
CA LEU A 7 -0.70 10.13 -3.18
C LEU A 7 -0.62 10.06 -1.65
N ALA A 8 0.18 10.94 -1.03
CA ALA A 8 0.32 10.98 0.42
C ALA A 8 -1.03 11.26 1.11
N LEU A 9 -1.81 12.20 0.57
CA LEU A 9 -3.15 12.50 1.08
C LEU A 9 -4.10 11.30 0.93
N LEU A 10 -4.07 10.61 -0.22
CA LEU A 10 -4.85 9.38 -0.44
C LEU A 10 -4.46 8.27 0.54
N LEU A 11 -3.17 8.10 0.84
CA LEU A 11 -2.69 7.12 1.82
C LEU A 11 -3.11 7.45 3.25
N ILE A 12 -3.11 8.74 3.62
CA ILE A 12 -3.65 9.20 4.90
C ILE A 12 -5.15 8.90 4.98
N VAL A 13 -5.91 9.22 3.93
CA VAL A 13 -7.35 8.91 3.86
C VAL A 13 -7.57 7.41 3.95
N ALA A 14 -6.78 6.58 3.27
CA ALA A 14 -6.85 5.13 3.33
C ALA A 14 -6.60 4.61 4.75
N SER A 15 -5.55 5.11 5.43
CA SER A 15 -5.24 4.77 6.83
C SER A 15 -6.39 5.12 7.77
N VAL A 16 -6.98 6.31 7.62
CA VAL A 16 -8.08 6.77 8.48
C VAL A 16 -9.36 5.97 8.23
N THR A 17 -9.68 5.67 6.97
CA THR A 17 -10.84 4.84 6.63
C THR A 17 -10.66 3.38 7.03
N ASP A 18 -9.46 2.84 6.94
CA ASP A 18 -9.12 1.50 7.43
C ASP A 18 -9.28 1.43 8.97
N LEU A 19 -8.77 2.44 9.70
CA LEU A 19 -8.91 2.47 11.17
C LEU A 19 -10.37 2.63 11.63
N ARG A 20 -11.17 3.46 10.94
CA ARG A 20 -12.57 3.74 11.33
C ARG A 20 -13.55 2.68 10.88
N SER A 21 -13.48 2.30 9.60
CA SER A 21 -14.50 1.50 8.94
C SER A 21 -13.99 0.12 8.53
N ARG A 22 -12.67 -0.14 8.64
CA ARG A 22 -12.02 -1.40 8.22
C ARG A 22 -12.34 -1.79 6.78
N ILE A 23 -12.59 -0.77 5.95
CA ILE A 23 -12.96 -0.91 4.55
C ILE A 23 -12.14 0.09 3.76
N ILE A 24 -11.29 -0.42 2.87
CA ILE A 24 -10.61 0.38 1.85
C ILE A 24 -11.53 0.44 0.62
N SER A 25 -12.01 1.64 0.30
CA SER A 25 -12.92 1.85 -0.83
C SER A 25 -12.24 1.55 -2.16
N ASN A 26 -12.93 0.82 -3.05
CA ASN A 26 -12.49 0.60 -4.42
C ASN A 26 -12.21 1.92 -5.15
N ARG A 27 -12.93 3.00 -4.81
CA ARG A 27 -12.71 4.33 -5.39
C ARG A 27 -11.34 4.90 -5.04
N LEU A 28 -10.87 4.66 -3.81
CA LEU A 28 -9.55 5.11 -3.37
C LEU A 28 -8.46 4.34 -4.10
N ASN A 29 -8.58 3.02 -4.17
CA ASN A 29 -7.64 2.17 -4.89
C ASN A 29 -7.57 2.54 -6.39
N LEU A 30 -8.71 2.82 -7.01
CA LEU A 30 -8.77 3.30 -8.39
C LEU A 30 -8.15 4.68 -8.56
N ALA A 31 -8.34 5.61 -7.61
CA ALA A 31 -7.69 6.92 -7.64
C ALA A 31 -6.16 6.78 -7.54
N VAL A 32 -5.66 5.96 -6.61
CA VAL A 32 -4.22 5.67 -6.49
C VAL A 32 -3.68 5.07 -7.78
N ALA A 33 -4.33 4.04 -8.34
CA ALA A 33 -3.89 3.40 -9.57
C ALA A 33 -3.96 4.34 -10.78
N GLY A 34 -5.03 5.13 -10.92
CA GLY A 34 -5.24 6.04 -12.05
C GLY A 34 -4.30 7.25 -12.07
N LEU A 35 -3.79 7.66 -10.91
CA LEU A 35 -2.77 8.71 -10.82
C LEU A 35 -1.35 8.21 -11.19
N ALA A 36 -1.10 6.90 -11.18
CA ALA A 36 0.23 6.36 -11.48
C ALA A 36 0.68 6.60 -12.94
N PRO A 37 -0.16 6.40 -13.99
CA PRO A 37 0.21 6.78 -15.35
C PRO A 37 0.54 8.27 -15.51
N LEU A 38 -0.19 9.15 -14.81
CA LEU A 38 0.10 10.59 -14.81
C LEU A 38 1.48 10.87 -14.16
N TRP A 39 1.83 10.12 -13.12
CA TRP A 39 3.15 10.19 -12.50
C TRP A 39 4.26 9.72 -13.45
N TRP A 40 4.05 8.62 -14.17
CA TRP A 40 5.04 8.13 -15.15
C TRP A 40 5.32 9.16 -16.25
N LEU A 41 4.27 9.81 -16.76
CA LEU A 41 4.40 10.90 -17.73
C LEU A 41 5.14 12.09 -17.13
N ALA A 42 4.83 12.48 -15.89
CA ALA A 42 5.49 13.58 -15.20
C ALA A 42 6.99 13.32 -14.93
N CYS A 43 7.37 12.06 -14.71
CA CYS A 43 8.77 11.65 -14.54
C CYS A 43 9.51 11.40 -15.86
N GLY A 44 8.84 11.52 -17.01
CA GLY A 44 9.45 11.23 -18.31
C GLY A 44 9.79 9.76 -18.51
N LEU A 45 9.05 8.84 -17.87
CA LEU A 45 9.30 7.40 -17.99
C LEU A 45 9.05 6.97 -19.45
N PRO A 46 9.99 6.27 -20.11
CA PRO A 46 9.79 5.84 -21.48
C PRO A 46 8.61 4.87 -21.57
N LEU A 47 7.78 5.04 -22.60
CA LEU A 47 6.64 4.15 -22.89
C LEU A 47 7.10 2.68 -22.98
N TRP A 48 8.25 2.46 -23.63
CA TRP A 48 8.90 1.18 -23.72
C TRP A 48 10.41 1.30 -23.44
N PRO A 49 10.99 0.42 -22.59
CA PRO A 49 10.34 -0.63 -21.81
C PRO A 49 9.78 -0.13 -20.45
N GLY A 50 9.98 1.13 -20.08
CA GLY A 50 9.75 1.65 -18.73
C GLY A 50 8.33 1.42 -18.19
N MET A 51 7.31 1.97 -18.86
CA MET A 51 5.91 1.80 -18.43
C MET A 51 5.45 0.34 -18.49
N ALA A 52 5.91 -0.43 -19.50
CA ALA A 52 5.58 -1.85 -19.62
C ALA A 52 6.11 -2.68 -18.45
N VAL A 53 7.37 -2.45 -18.05
CA VAL A 53 7.97 -3.10 -16.87
C VAL A 53 7.24 -2.72 -15.60
N GLN A 54 6.84 -1.45 -15.47
CA GLN A 54 6.11 -0.95 -14.30
C GLN A 54 4.71 -1.57 -14.18
N LEU A 55 3.99 -1.70 -15.30
CA LEU A 55 2.72 -2.42 -15.37
C LEU A 55 2.88 -3.89 -15.01
N LEU A 56 3.91 -4.55 -15.55
CA LEU A 56 4.20 -5.96 -15.25
C LEU A 56 4.52 -6.15 -13.76
N ALA A 57 5.33 -5.27 -13.17
CA ALA A 57 5.64 -5.30 -11.74
C ALA A 57 4.36 -5.14 -10.89
N GLY A 58 3.51 -4.17 -11.22
CA GLY A 58 2.22 -3.97 -10.56
C GLY A 58 1.31 -5.19 -10.66
N LEU A 59 1.24 -5.82 -11.83
CA LEU A 59 0.45 -7.04 -12.06
C LEU A 59 0.98 -8.22 -11.26
N ILE A 60 2.29 -8.43 -11.22
CA ILE A 60 2.92 -9.51 -10.44
C ILE A 60 2.60 -9.34 -8.96
N VAL A 61 2.77 -8.13 -8.42
CA VAL A 61 2.45 -7.84 -7.01
C VAL A 61 0.96 -8.09 -6.75
N PHE A 62 0.08 -7.56 -7.59
CA PHE A 62 -1.36 -7.78 -7.43
C PHE A 62 -1.73 -9.27 -7.44
N MET A 63 -1.18 -10.05 -8.38
CA MET A 63 -1.44 -11.49 -8.48
C MET A 63 -0.91 -12.25 -7.26
N ALA A 64 0.30 -11.93 -6.79
CA ALA A 64 0.89 -12.56 -5.61
C ALA A 64 0.02 -12.33 -4.36
N PHE A 65 -0.44 -11.10 -4.14
CA PHE A 65 -1.32 -10.77 -3.02
C PHE A 65 -2.76 -11.25 -3.23
N ALA A 66 -3.24 -11.38 -4.48
CA ALA A 66 -4.54 -11.98 -4.78
C ALA A 66 -4.58 -13.47 -4.41
N VAL A 67 -3.46 -14.20 -4.57
CA VAL A 67 -3.34 -15.57 -4.06
C VAL A 67 -3.46 -15.59 -2.54
N LEU A 68 -2.80 -14.66 -1.83
CA LEU A 68 -2.93 -14.55 -0.37
C LEU A 68 -4.36 -14.20 0.08
N PHE A 69 -5.08 -13.39 -0.70
CA PHE A 69 -6.51 -13.13 -0.48
C PHE A 69 -7.36 -14.39 -0.69
N ALA A 70 -7.09 -15.17 -1.73
CA ALA A 70 -7.80 -16.43 -1.98
C ALA A 70 -7.58 -17.46 -0.86
N LEU A 71 -6.41 -17.42 -0.21
CA LEU A 71 -6.10 -18.22 0.99
C LEU A 71 -6.72 -17.66 2.29
N GLY A 72 -7.41 -16.51 2.23
CA GLY A 72 -8.04 -15.88 3.38
C GLY A 72 -7.07 -15.20 4.35
N CYS A 73 -5.81 -14.99 3.97
CA CYS A 73 -4.79 -14.40 4.83
C CYS A 73 -4.86 -12.86 4.92
N MET A 74 -5.48 -12.20 3.92
CA MET A 74 -5.47 -10.75 3.79
C MET A 74 -6.82 -10.24 3.27
N GLY A 75 -7.18 -8.99 3.58
CA GLY A 75 -8.38 -8.35 3.05
C GLY A 75 -8.23 -7.94 1.58
N GLY A 76 -9.29 -8.07 0.78
CA GLY A 76 -9.25 -7.72 -0.65
C GLY A 76 -9.02 -6.22 -0.91
N GLY A 77 -9.32 -5.36 0.06
CA GLY A 77 -9.00 -3.93 0.01
C GLY A 77 -7.49 -3.67 0.02
N ASP A 78 -6.76 -4.37 0.89
CA ASP A 78 -5.32 -4.24 1.07
C ASP A 78 -4.55 -4.72 -0.16
N VAL A 79 -4.97 -5.86 -0.72
CA VAL A 79 -4.39 -6.42 -1.96
C VAL A 79 -4.48 -5.44 -3.11
N LYS A 80 -5.64 -4.80 -3.28
CA LYS A 80 -5.85 -3.78 -4.31
C LYS A 80 -5.00 -2.54 -4.08
N LEU A 81 -4.85 -2.10 -2.82
CA LEU A 81 -4.00 -0.96 -2.49
C LEU A 81 -2.52 -1.26 -2.77
N LEU A 82 -2.04 -2.45 -2.42
CA LEU A 82 -0.66 -2.89 -2.70
C LEU A 82 -0.38 -2.97 -4.21
N GLY A 83 -1.31 -3.54 -4.98
CA GLY A 83 -1.21 -3.54 -6.44
C GLY A 83 -1.17 -2.12 -7.02
N ALA A 84 -2.00 -1.22 -6.51
CA ALA A 84 -2.00 0.18 -6.92
C ALA A 84 -0.69 0.90 -6.56
N LEU A 85 -0.15 0.68 -5.36
CA LEU A 85 1.13 1.26 -4.93
C LEU A 85 2.32 0.71 -5.71
N ALA A 86 2.29 -0.56 -6.11
CA ALA A 86 3.32 -1.14 -6.97
C ALA A 86 3.43 -0.44 -8.33
N LEU A 87 2.39 0.28 -8.79
CA LEU A 87 2.47 1.11 -10.00
C LEU A 87 3.24 2.42 -9.77
N TRP A 88 3.35 2.92 -8.54
CA TRP A 88 4.03 4.18 -8.24
C TRP A 88 5.54 4.04 -8.03
N PHE A 89 5.97 2.87 -7.54
CA PHE A 89 7.36 2.63 -7.15
C PHE A 89 8.00 1.60 -8.06
N PRO A 90 9.26 1.78 -8.48
CA PRO A 90 9.99 0.74 -9.20
C PRO A 90 10.16 -0.48 -8.30
N TRP A 91 10.31 -1.65 -8.93
CA TRP A 91 10.23 -2.95 -8.27
C TRP A 91 11.12 -3.09 -7.03
N GLN A 92 12.34 -2.53 -7.03
CA GLN A 92 13.23 -2.58 -5.86
C GLN A 92 12.63 -1.84 -4.66
N ALA A 93 12.08 -0.65 -4.91
CA ALA A 93 11.46 0.16 -3.87
C ALA A 93 10.15 -0.48 -3.39
N THR A 94 9.39 -1.11 -4.30
CA THR A 94 8.22 -1.91 -3.92
C THR A 94 8.60 -3.06 -2.97
N LEU A 95 9.69 -3.78 -3.24
CA LEU A 95 10.16 -4.84 -2.34
C LEU A 95 10.55 -4.30 -0.96
N SER A 96 11.27 -3.18 -0.89
CA SER A 96 11.59 -2.53 0.39
C SER A 96 10.32 -2.10 1.14
N MET A 97 9.34 -1.55 0.43
CA MET A 97 8.02 -1.22 1.01
C MET A 97 7.32 -2.46 1.55
N LEU A 98 7.32 -3.57 0.82
CA LEU A 98 6.72 -4.83 1.25
C LEU A 98 7.39 -5.42 2.48
N MET A 99 8.73 -5.37 2.57
CA MET A 99 9.45 -5.77 3.79
C MET A 99 9.08 -4.89 4.98
N LEU A 100 9.11 -3.56 4.81
CA LEU A 100 8.76 -2.62 5.88
C LEU A 100 7.30 -2.83 6.33
N MET A 101 6.39 -2.99 5.37
CA MET A 101 4.99 -3.33 5.63
C MET A 101 4.86 -4.66 6.37
N ALA A 102 5.61 -5.70 6.01
CA ALA A 102 5.54 -6.99 6.69
C ALA A 102 5.97 -6.88 8.16
N VAL A 103 7.03 -6.13 8.44
CA VAL A 103 7.49 -5.85 9.82
C VAL A 103 6.43 -5.07 10.59
N LEU A 104 5.93 -3.97 10.03
CA LEU A 104 4.89 -3.14 10.66
C LEU A 104 3.59 -3.91 10.86
N GLY A 105 3.17 -4.69 9.87
CA GLY A 105 1.99 -5.55 9.92
C GLY A 105 2.11 -6.63 10.99
N GLY A 106 3.30 -7.21 11.17
CA GLY A 106 3.61 -8.13 12.27
C GLY A 106 3.44 -7.46 13.64
N ILE A 107 3.98 -6.25 13.81
CA ILE A 107 3.83 -5.46 15.04
C ILE A 107 2.35 -5.16 15.32
N VAL A 108 1.60 -4.66 14.33
CA VAL A 108 0.16 -4.35 14.45
C VAL A 108 -0.64 -5.62 14.79
N THR A 109 -0.30 -6.76 14.17
CA THR A 109 -0.91 -8.05 14.48
C THR A 109 -0.69 -8.45 15.93
N ILE A 110 0.55 -8.35 16.43
CA ILE A 110 0.87 -8.68 17.83
C ILE A 110 0.10 -7.77 18.78
N VAL A 111 0.14 -6.45 18.56
CA VAL A 111 -0.56 -5.47 19.42
C VAL A 111 -2.07 -5.72 19.44
N THR A 112 -2.67 -5.96 18.28
CA THR A 112 -4.12 -6.21 18.19
C THR A 112 -4.52 -7.53 18.85
N VAL A 113 -3.73 -8.60 18.68
CA VAL A 113 -3.98 -9.89 19.33
C VAL A 113 -3.81 -9.80 20.85
N VAL A 114 -2.76 -9.14 21.35
CA VAL A 114 -2.56 -8.94 22.80
C VAL A 114 -3.70 -8.12 23.39
N HIS A 115 -4.05 -6.99 22.77
CA HIS A 115 -5.13 -6.14 23.25
C HIS A 115 -6.49 -6.87 23.22
N HIS A 116 -6.77 -7.65 22.18
CA HIS A 116 -7.98 -8.46 22.07
C HIS A 116 -8.06 -9.51 23.19
N ARG A 117 -6.95 -10.20 23.48
CA ARG A 117 -6.85 -11.18 24.57
C ARG A 117 -7.03 -10.53 25.94
N MET A 118 -6.46 -9.33 26.15
CA MET A 118 -6.62 -8.58 27.41
C MET A 118 -8.04 -8.07 27.62
N THR A 119 -8.72 -7.62 26.56
CA THR A 119 -10.07 -7.05 26.63
C THR A 119 -11.19 -8.10 26.55
N ARG A 120 -10.86 -9.39 26.45
CA ARG A 120 -11.80 -10.53 26.34
C ARG A 120 -12.95 -10.27 25.35
N ARG A 121 -12.68 -9.58 24.24
CA ARG A 121 -13.71 -9.29 23.24
C ARG A 121 -14.09 -10.59 22.52
N LEU A 122 -15.38 -10.77 22.25
CA LEU A 122 -15.89 -11.89 21.44
C LEU A 122 -15.74 -11.53 19.94
N GLY A 123 -15.24 -12.47 19.13
CA GLY A 123 -15.05 -12.32 17.67
C GLY A 123 -13.59 -12.36 17.23
N GLN A 124 -13.33 -12.44 15.92
CA GLN A 124 -11.95 -12.45 15.40
C GLN A 124 -11.37 -11.02 15.35
N PRO A 125 -10.13 -10.79 15.81
CA PRO A 125 -9.47 -9.50 15.69
C PRO A 125 -9.20 -9.20 14.21
N GLN A 126 -9.92 -8.22 13.63
CA GLN A 126 -9.61 -7.73 12.30
C GLN A 126 -8.44 -6.74 12.42
N ILE A 127 -7.36 -7.06 11.73
CA ILE A 127 -6.09 -6.35 11.80
C ILE A 127 -6.12 -5.24 10.73
N PRO A 128 -5.91 -3.96 11.08
CA PRO A 128 -5.91 -2.85 10.14
C PRO A 128 -4.58 -2.81 9.37
N TYR A 129 -4.42 -3.71 8.39
CA TYR A 129 -3.22 -3.77 7.55
C TYR A 129 -3.02 -2.51 6.71
N GLY A 130 -4.10 -1.78 6.39
CA GLY A 130 -4.06 -0.54 5.64
C GLY A 130 -3.19 0.55 6.28
N ILE A 131 -3.10 0.58 7.62
CA ILE A 131 -2.20 1.48 8.35
C ILE A 131 -0.73 1.13 8.09
N ALA A 132 -0.37 -0.16 8.18
CA ALA A 132 1.00 -0.61 7.94
C ALA A 132 1.41 -0.36 6.47
N ILE A 133 0.52 -0.61 5.52
CA ILE A 133 0.73 -0.36 4.09
C ILE A 133 0.96 1.13 3.84
N SER A 134 0.06 1.96 4.35
CA SER A 134 0.12 3.41 4.11
C SER A 134 1.34 4.04 4.77
N PHE A 135 1.70 3.59 5.98
CA PHE A 135 2.90 4.06 6.67
C PHE A 135 4.18 3.66 5.92
N ALA A 136 4.28 2.40 5.48
CA ALA A 136 5.42 1.94 4.69
C ALA A 136 5.57 2.72 3.37
N ALA A 137 4.44 2.99 2.68
CA ALA A 137 4.44 3.77 1.46
C ALA A 137 4.82 5.25 1.71
N LEU A 138 4.31 5.88 2.77
CA LEU A 138 4.66 7.25 3.17
C LEU A 138 6.14 7.36 3.56
N TRP A 139 6.66 6.38 4.29
CA TRP A 139 8.08 6.30 4.64
C TRP A 139 8.95 6.27 3.38
N LEU A 140 8.62 5.37 2.45
CA LEU A 140 9.35 5.24 1.19
C LEU A 140 9.25 6.51 0.34
N LEU A 141 8.08 7.19 0.33
CA LEU A 141 7.94 8.48 -0.34
C LEU A 141 8.87 9.54 0.26
N GLY A 142 8.98 9.59 1.59
CA GLY A 142 9.87 10.50 2.30
C GLY A 142 11.34 10.22 2.01
N GLU A 143 11.76 8.97 2.17
CA GLU A 143 13.14 8.55 1.93
C GLU A 143 13.59 8.83 0.48
N ARG A 144 12.70 8.58 -0.48
CA ARG A 144 13.07 8.62 -1.89
C ARG A 144 12.89 9.98 -2.55
N TYR A 145 11.96 10.81 -2.09
CA TYR A 145 11.67 12.09 -2.74
C TYR A 145 11.92 13.30 -1.85
N ILE A 146 11.99 13.15 -0.52
CA ILE A 146 12.26 14.26 0.41
C ILE A 146 13.73 14.25 0.82
N ASN A 147 14.30 13.09 1.17
CA ASN A 147 15.71 12.99 1.59
C ASN A 147 16.73 13.07 0.44
N GLN A 148 16.32 13.06 -0.82
CA GLN A 148 17.24 13.32 -1.94
C GLN A 148 17.71 14.79 -2.02
N PHE A 149 17.12 15.68 -1.22
CA PHE A 149 17.45 17.11 -1.17
C PHE A 149 18.20 17.51 0.12
N ALA A 150 18.65 16.55 0.93
CA ALA A 150 19.40 16.79 2.17
C ALA A 150 20.88 16.42 2.04
#